data_AF-A0A6V8ISV0-F1
#
_entry.id   AF-A0A6V8ISV0-F1
#
_cell.length_a   1.000
_cell.length_b   1.000
_cell.length_c   1.000
_cell.angle_alpha   90.00
_cell.angle_beta   90.00
_cell.angle_gamma   90.00
#
_symmetry.space_group_name_H-M   'P 1'
#
loop_
_entity.id
_entity.type
_entity.pdbx_description
1 polymer ?
#
loop_
_entity_poly.entity_id
_entity_poly.type
_entity_poly.pdbx_seq_one_letter_code
_entity_poly.pdbx_strand_id
1 'polypeptide(L)'
;MINRVAVFPVLCIFLFPVCAFAQSSQDWLPESGVKSPYRPLTVPTTLHPVTTSLSSLLKTGYRITTTTHYAGSGALFTLEKRQQTILSVLTPPNPQTDQTIATSRCWSL
;
A
#
# COMPACT_ATOMS: atom_id res chain seq x y z
N MET A 1 -13.27 59.08 -30.23
CA MET A 1 -12.13 58.13 -30.33
C MET A 1 -12.64 56.77 -29.86
N ILE A 2 -12.73 55.81 -30.78
CA ILE A 2 -13.22 54.45 -30.53
C ILE A 2 -12.00 53.58 -30.25
N ASN A 3 -11.90 53.01 -29.04
CA ASN A 3 -10.85 52.04 -28.73
C ASN A 3 -11.41 50.64 -28.91
N ARG A 4 -10.82 49.94 -29.89
CA ARG A 4 -10.92 48.50 -30.09
C ARG A 4 -9.96 47.81 -29.12
N VAL A 5 -10.45 46.93 -28.26
CA VAL A 5 -9.71 45.72 -27.86
C VAL A 5 -10.73 44.59 -27.76
N ALA A 6 -10.69 43.70 -28.74
CA ALA A 6 -11.35 42.40 -28.72
C ALA A 6 -10.46 41.39 -27.97
N VAL A 7 -11.00 40.17 -27.82
CA VAL A 7 -10.36 38.90 -27.43
C VAL A 7 -10.76 38.39 -26.03
N PHE A 8 -11.93 37.74 -25.98
CA PHE A 8 -12.09 36.45 -25.29
C PHE A 8 -11.32 35.39 -26.12
N PRO A 9 -10.73 34.30 -25.56
CA PRO A 9 -11.49 33.37 -24.71
C PRO A 9 -10.71 32.56 -23.64
N VAL A 10 -11.47 31.92 -22.74
CA VAL A 10 -11.32 30.52 -22.25
C VAL A 10 -9.89 30.05 -21.91
N LEU A 11 -9.62 29.77 -20.62
CA LEU A 11 -9.12 28.46 -20.13
C LEU A 11 -8.73 28.55 -18.63
N CYS A 12 -9.70 28.73 -17.72
CA CYS A 12 -9.48 28.60 -16.28
C CYS A 12 -10.12 27.30 -15.74
N ILE A 13 -9.80 26.16 -16.36
CA ILE A 13 -10.22 24.86 -15.83
C ILE A 13 -8.97 23.97 -15.66
N PHE A 14 -8.87 23.37 -14.48
CA PHE A 14 -7.94 22.32 -14.07
C PHE A 14 -6.53 22.74 -13.60
N LEU A 15 -6.49 23.44 -12.46
CA LEU A 15 -5.42 23.25 -11.48
C LEU A 15 -6.01 22.63 -10.21
N PHE A 16 -6.60 21.43 -10.34
CA PHE A 16 -6.78 20.59 -9.17
C PHE A 16 -5.42 19.94 -8.89
N PRO A 17 -4.82 20.14 -7.71
CA PRO A 17 -3.67 19.35 -7.32
C PRO A 17 -4.15 17.90 -7.28
N VAL A 18 -3.68 17.09 -8.22
CA VAL A 18 -3.75 15.64 -8.08
C VAL A 18 -2.87 15.35 -6.86
N CYS A 19 -3.49 15.06 -5.72
CA CYS A 19 -2.81 14.50 -4.56
C CYS A 19 -2.22 13.16 -5.00
N ALA A 20 -1.02 13.19 -5.57
CA ALA A 20 -0.22 12.00 -5.78
C ALA A 20 0.16 11.51 -4.39
N PHE A 21 -0.46 10.41 -3.94
CA PHE A 21 -0.01 9.69 -2.77
C PHE A 21 1.45 9.30 -3.02
N ALA A 22 2.35 9.79 -2.17
CA ALA A 22 3.76 9.44 -2.24
C ALA A 22 3.89 7.93 -2.01
N GLN A 23 4.25 7.18 -3.06
CA GLN A 23 4.72 5.81 -2.90
C GLN A 23 6.00 5.86 -2.06
N SER A 24 5.90 5.40 -0.81
CA SER A 24 7.05 5.22 0.06
C SER A 24 8.00 4.24 -0.62
N SER A 25 9.19 4.71 -0.99
CA SER A 25 10.27 3.93 -1.61
C SER A 25 10.79 2.80 -0.70
N GLN A 26 10.25 2.66 0.51
CA GLN A 26 10.55 1.63 1.50
C GLN A 26 9.53 0.48 1.55
N ASP A 27 8.44 0.54 0.77
CA ASP A 27 7.48 -0.54 0.65
C ASP A 27 8.01 -1.60 -0.34
N TRP A 28 8.75 -2.60 0.15
CA TRP A 28 9.33 -3.64 -0.70
C TRP A 28 8.35 -4.76 -1.07
N LEU A 29 7.22 -4.87 -0.36
CA LEU A 29 6.12 -5.70 -0.79
C LEU A 29 5.31 -4.96 -1.86
N PRO A 30 5.19 -5.51 -3.08
CA PRO A 30 4.52 -4.82 -4.16
C PRO A 30 3.03 -4.65 -3.85
N GLU A 31 2.46 -3.52 -4.25
CA GLU A 31 1.04 -3.50 -4.57
C GLU A 31 0.80 -4.58 -5.64
N SER A 32 -0.20 -5.43 -5.44
CA SER A 32 -0.29 -6.75 -6.09
C SER A 32 0.08 -6.76 -7.58
N GLY A 33 0.89 -7.75 -7.99
CA GLY A 33 1.11 -8.06 -9.41
C GLY A 33 2.28 -7.35 -10.11
N VAL A 34 3.13 -6.63 -9.39
CA VAL A 34 4.31 -5.98 -9.99
C VAL A 34 5.41 -7.00 -10.30
N LYS A 35 5.78 -7.10 -11.58
CA LYS A 35 6.87 -7.95 -12.08
C LYS A 35 8.22 -7.31 -11.74
N SER A 36 9.05 -8.02 -10.96
CA SER A 36 10.42 -7.57 -10.66
C SER A 36 11.32 -7.68 -11.91
N PRO A 37 12.09 -6.65 -12.29
CA PRO A 37 13.01 -6.74 -13.41
C PRO A 37 14.24 -7.60 -13.06
N TYR A 38 14.40 -8.70 -13.79
CA TYR A 38 15.65 -9.43 -14.04
C TYR A 38 16.43 -9.97 -12.83
N ARG A 39 16.08 -11.20 -12.40
CA ARG A 39 17.05 -12.17 -11.84
C ARG A 39 16.75 -13.57 -12.40
N PRO A 40 17.64 -14.17 -13.22
CA PRO A 40 17.37 -15.43 -13.91
C PRO A 40 17.21 -16.66 -13.00
N LEU A 41 17.57 -16.53 -11.70
CA LEU A 41 17.39 -17.58 -10.69
C LEU A 41 16.22 -17.31 -9.73
N THR A 42 15.49 -16.20 -9.90
CA THR A 42 14.35 -15.90 -9.04
C THR A 42 13.08 -16.56 -9.59
N VAL A 43 12.49 -17.45 -8.79
CA VAL A 43 11.19 -18.03 -9.10
C VAL A 43 10.11 -16.99 -8.79
N PRO A 44 9.23 -16.64 -9.74
CA PRO A 44 8.16 -15.69 -9.47
C PRO A 44 7.17 -16.28 -8.46
N THR A 45 6.92 -15.55 -7.38
CA THR A 45 5.88 -15.87 -6.39
C THR A 45 4.80 -14.82 -6.46
N THR A 46 3.55 -15.25 -6.61
CA THR A 46 2.39 -14.35 -6.66
C THR A 46 1.87 -14.10 -5.25
N LEU A 47 1.71 -12.82 -4.90
CA LEU A 47 1.07 -12.41 -3.66
C LEU A 47 -0.34 -11.91 -3.96
N HIS A 48 -1.35 -12.60 -3.45
CA HIS A 48 -2.75 -12.21 -3.64
C HIS A 48 -3.22 -11.35 -2.48
N PRO A 49 -3.71 -10.12 -2.71
CA PRO A 49 -4.15 -9.25 -1.64
C PRO A 49 -5.39 -9.83 -0.96
N VAL A 50 -5.41 -9.75 0.37
CA VAL A 50 -6.51 -10.22 1.22
C VAL A 50 -7.21 -9.02 1.84
N THR A 51 -8.52 -8.89 1.63
CA THR A 51 -9.34 -7.77 2.11
C THR A 51 -9.68 -7.85 3.60
N THR A 52 -9.20 -8.90 4.28
CA THR A 52 -9.46 -9.16 5.70
C THR A 52 -8.33 -8.59 6.56
N SER A 53 -8.68 -7.87 7.63
CA SER A 53 -7.71 -7.28 8.54
C SER A 53 -6.95 -8.33 9.36
N LEU A 54 -5.75 -7.99 9.83
CA LEU A 54 -4.95 -8.83 10.72
C LEU A 54 -5.75 -9.28 11.95
N SER A 55 -6.49 -8.36 12.57
CA SER A 55 -7.33 -8.68 13.74
C SER A 55 -8.39 -9.73 13.42
N SER A 56 -9.04 -9.63 12.26
CA SER A 56 -10.04 -10.61 11.84
C SER A 56 -9.40 -11.96 11.52
N LEU A 57 -8.26 -12.00 10.84
CA LEU A 57 -7.51 -13.23 10.59
C LEU A 57 -7.16 -13.96 11.88
N LEU A 58 -6.65 -13.24 12.89
CA LEU A 58 -6.35 -13.81 14.21
C LEU A 58 -7.61 -14.39 14.89
N LYS A 59 -8.74 -13.68 14.83
CA LYS A 59 -10.03 -14.16 15.37
C LYS A 59 -10.54 -15.42 14.67
N THR A 60 -10.23 -15.57 13.38
CA THR A 60 -10.59 -16.79 12.61
C THR A 60 -9.64 -17.97 12.85
N GLY A 61 -8.64 -17.82 13.73
CA GLY A 61 -7.75 -18.91 14.15
C GLY A 61 -6.42 -18.99 13.41
N TYR A 62 -6.05 -17.95 12.64
CA TYR A 62 -4.67 -17.81 12.20
C TYR A 62 -3.75 -17.50 13.38
N ARG A 63 -2.53 -18.04 13.36
CA ARG A 63 -1.51 -17.81 14.39
C ARG A 63 -0.31 -17.11 13.79
N ILE A 64 0.24 -16.14 14.51
CA ILE A 64 1.51 -15.51 14.15
C ILE A 64 2.62 -16.53 14.38
N THR A 65 3.39 -16.83 13.34
CA THR A 65 4.55 -17.74 13.41
C THR A 65 5.86 -16.99 13.41
N THR A 66 5.95 -15.87 12.70
CA THR A 66 7.15 -15.02 12.67
C THR A 66 6.80 -13.54 12.67
N THR A 67 7.69 -12.74 13.25
CA THR A 67 7.59 -11.27 13.27
C THR A 67 8.91 -10.67 12.81
N THR A 68 8.87 -9.70 11.91
CA THR A 68 10.05 -8.94 11.50
C THR A 68 9.73 -7.46 11.37
N HIS A 69 10.73 -6.61 11.56
CA HIS A 69 10.59 -5.18 11.40
C HIS A 69 10.40 -4.84 9.92
N TYR A 70 9.40 -4.02 9.60
CA TYR A 70 9.08 -3.64 8.23
C TYR A 70 9.52 -2.20 7.96
N ALA A 71 10.67 -2.08 7.29
CA ALA A 71 11.15 -0.86 6.63
C ALA A 71 11.00 0.46 7.41
N GLY A 72 11.15 0.44 8.74
CA GLY A 72 11.04 1.64 9.59
C GLY A 72 9.62 2.14 9.85
N SER A 73 8.60 1.51 9.25
CA SER A 73 7.21 2.01 9.23
C SER A 73 6.18 1.02 9.77
N GLY A 74 6.59 -0.17 10.19
CA GLY A 74 5.67 -1.15 10.74
C GLY A 74 6.29 -2.49 11.15
N ALA A 75 5.43 -3.49 11.31
CA ALA A 75 5.81 -4.87 11.61
C ALA A 75 5.19 -5.82 10.57
N LEU A 76 6.00 -6.73 10.05
CA LEU A 76 5.57 -7.81 9.18
C LEU A 76 5.36 -9.08 10.00
N PHE A 77 4.21 -9.70 9.80
CA PHE A 77 3.79 -10.93 10.44
C PHE A 77 3.61 -12.01 9.38
N THR A 78 4.08 -13.21 9.68
CA THR A 78 3.64 -14.42 8.97
C THR A 78 2.58 -15.09 9.82
N LEU A 79 1.45 -15.39 9.20
CA LEU A 79 0.30 -16.04 9.81
C LEU A 79 0.10 -17.40 9.17
N GLU A 80 -0.14 -18.41 10.00
CA GLU A 80 -0.46 -19.74 9.53
C GLU A 80 -1.78 -20.23 10.09
N LYS A 81 -2.53 -20.92 9.22
CA LYS A 81 -3.69 -21.71 9.58
C LYS A 81 -3.77 -22.91 8.65
N ARG A 82 -3.55 -24.11 9.19
CA ARG A 82 -3.50 -25.35 8.41
C ARG A 82 -2.41 -25.25 7.33
N GLN A 83 -2.78 -25.21 6.04
CA GLN A 83 -1.89 -25.09 4.90
C GLN A 83 -1.96 -23.71 4.23
N GLN A 84 -2.58 -22.73 4.89
CA GLN A 84 -2.67 -21.35 4.39
C GLN A 84 -1.65 -20.49 5.11
N THR A 85 -0.83 -19.80 4.32
CA THR A 85 0.15 -18.83 4.82
C THR A 85 -0.23 -17.44 4.34
N ILE A 86 -0.36 -16.52 5.29
CA ILE A 86 -0.63 -15.11 5.01
C ILE A 86 0.52 -14.26 5.53
N LEU A 87 0.96 -13.33 4.69
CA LEU A 87 1.89 -12.28 5.06
C LEU A 87 1.08 -11.03 5.40
N SER A 88 1.32 -10.39 6.55
CA SER A 88 0.58 -9.20 6.97
C SER A 88 1.50 -8.11 7.48
N VAL A 89 1.42 -6.92 6.90
CA VAL A 89 2.09 -5.71 7.42
C VAL A 89 1.10 -4.97 8.30
N LEU A 90 1.47 -4.72 9.56
CA LEU A 90 0.80 -3.80 10.46
C LEU A 90 1.53 -2.46 10.44
N THR A 91 0.81 -1.41 10.07
CA THR A 91 1.29 -0.04 10.12
C THR A 91 0.69 0.63 11.35
N PRO A 92 1.50 1.05 12.34
CA PRO A 92 1.02 1.80 13.49
C PRO A 92 0.51 3.19 13.06
N PRO A 93 -0.31 3.84 13.89
CA PRO A 93 -0.66 5.24 13.65
C PRO A 93 0.62 6.09 13.68
N ASN A 94 0.69 7.09 12.81
CA ASN A 94 1.81 8.01 12.76
C ASN A 94 1.32 9.41 13.18
N PRO A 95 1.65 9.87 14.40
CA PRO A 95 1.18 11.16 14.92
C PRO A 95 1.77 12.38 14.18
N GLN A 96 2.79 12.20 13.35
CA GLN A 96 3.35 13.25 12.50
C GLN A 96 2.60 13.41 11.18
N THR A 97 1.59 12.57 10.93
CA THR A 97 0.76 12.56 9.72
C THR A 97 -0.71 12.49 10.10
N ASP A 98 -1.62 12.68 9.15
CA ASP A 98 -3.06 12.50 9.38
C ASP A 98 -3.47 11.02 9.60
N GLN A 99 -2.52 10.09 9.60
CA GLN A 99 -2.77 8.67 9.85
C GLN A 99 -2.89 8.37 11.35
N THR A 100 -4.08 8.61 11.89
CA THR A 100 -4.40 8.42 13.32
C THR A 100 -4.79 6.99 13.71
N ILE A 101 -5.02 6.11 12.73
CA ILE A 101 -5.53 4.74 12.95
C ILE A 101 -4.51 3.71 12.46
N ALA A 102 -4.31 2.66 13.27
CA ALA A 102 -3.52 1.50 12.88
C ALA A 102 -4.20 0.74 11.74
N THR A 103 -3.45 0.42 10.69
CA THR A 103 -3.98 -0.31 9.51
C THR A 103 -3.15 -1.56 9.24
N SER A 104 -3.77 -2.55 8.60
CA SER A 104 -3.09 -3.78 8.19
C SER A 104 -3.32 -4.09 6.73
N ARG A 105 -2.26 -4.48 6.02
CA ARG A 105 -2.32 -5.00 4.64
C ARG A 105 -1.87 -6.45 4.65
N CYS A 106 -2.62 -7.33 3.99
CA CYS A 106 -2.43 -8.78 4.07
C CYS A 106 -2.38 -9.39 2.67
N TRP A 107 -1.56 -10.43 2.50
CA TRP A 107 -1.42 -11.18 1.25
C TRP A 107 -1.36 -12.68 1.51
N SER A 108 -2.03 -13.48 0.68
CA SER A 108 -1.86 -14.93 0.69
C SER A 108 -0.77 -15.36 -0.30
N LEU A 109 0.01 -16.34 0.11
CA LEU A 109 0.96 -17.08 -0.73
C LEU A 109 0.27 -18.17 -1.54
#